data_AF-A0AAV1YE40-F1
#
_entry.id   AF-A0AAV1YE40-F1
#
_cell.length_a   1.000
_cell.length_b   1.000
_cell.length_c   1.000
_cell.angle_alpha   90.00
_cell.angle_beta   90.00
_cell.angle_gamma   90.00
#
_symmetry.space_group_name_H-M   'P 1'
#
loop_
_entity.id
_entity.type
_entity.pdbx_description
1 polymer ?
#
loop_
_entity_poly.entity_id
_entity_poly.type
_entity_poly.pdbx_seq_one_letter_code
_entity_poly.pdbx_strand_id
1 'polypeptide(L)'
;MSVATDTKVVTVICFDRIAKVLFGCSADQFFDFARLHPLSGVAVNEILEGEMFTMTLSKPLNCDAQNIRVTSAVPLSSVFRPAIEVLREFNKT
;
A
#
# COMPACT_ATOMS: atom_id res chain seq x y z
N MET A 1 -5.36 -2.63 5.25
CA MET A 1 -5.41 -2.99 3.82
C MET A 1 -5.93 -4.42 3.71
N SER A 2 -6.59 -4.78 2.62
CA SER A 2 -7.05 -6.15 2.37
C SER A 2 -6.17 -6.79 1.32
N VAL A 3 -5.75 -8.04 1.55
CA VAL A 3 -4.94 -8.82 0.60
C VAL A 3 -5.70 -10.07 0.25
N ALA A 4 -5.91 -10.30 -1.05
CA ALA A 4 -6.48 -11.51 -1.57
C ALA A 4 -5.37 -12.53 -1.87
N THR A 5 -5.55 -13.76 -1.42
CA THR A 5 -4.80 -14.94 -1.88
C THR A 5 -5.72 -15.81 -2.73
N ASP A 6 -5.15 -16.87 -3.30
CA ASP A 6 -5.88 -17.93 -4.02
C ASP A 6 -7.08 -18.51 -3.25
N THR A 7 -7.02 -18.49 -1.93
CA THR A 7 -7.93 -19.20 -1.03
C THR A 7 -8.80 -18.28 -0.16
N LYS A 8 -8.38 -17.04 0.10
CA LYS A 8 -9.09 -16.15 1.02
C LYS A 8 -8.66 -14.69 0.90
N VAL A 9 -9.48 -13.81 1.46
CA VAL A 9 -9.14 -12.40 1.70
C VAL A 9 -8.79 -12.22 3.16
N VAL A 10 -7.69 -11.51 3.43
CA VAL A 10 -7.20 -11.24 4.79
C VAL A 10 -6.96 -9.76 4.98
N THR A 11 -7.48 -9.20 6.06
CA THR A 11 -7.15 -7.84 6.49
C THR A 11 -5.80 -7.83 7.19
N VAL A 12 -4.88 -6.99 6.72
CA VAL A 12 -3.54 -6.86 7.26
C VAL A 12 -3.20 -5.40 7.57
N ILE A 13 -2.29 -5.21 8.51
CA ILE A 13 -1.69 -3.91 8.83
C ILE A 13 -0.36 -3.78 8.10
N CYS A 14 -0.21 -2.65 7.42
CA CYS A 14 1.01 -2.24 6.73
C CYS A 14 1.62 -1.07 7.50
N PHE A 15 2.83 -1.23 8.03
CA PHE A 15 3.55 -0.17 8.75
C PHE A 15 4.41 0.65 7.78
N ASP A 16 4.84 1.84 8.22
CA ASP A 16 5.52 2.87 7.41
C ASP A 16 6.56 2.33 6.44
N ARG A 17 7.45 1.42 6.87
CA ARG A 17 8.48 0.83 6.00
C ARG A 17 7.89 0.15 4.76
N ILE A 18 6.81 -0.60 4.92
CA ILE A 18 6.17 -1.33 3.83
C ILE A 18 5.22 -0.40 3.06
N ALA A 19 4.54 0.50 3.74
CA ALA A 19 3.70 1.50 3.10
C ALA A 19 4.53 2.36 2.12
N LYS A 20 5.77 2.71 2.47
CA LYS A 20 6.70 3.41 1.57
C LYS A 20 7.01 2.65 0.27
N VAL A 21 7.00 1.32 0.27
CA VAL A 21 7.18 0.53 -0.96
C VAL A 21 5.96 0.66 -1.88
N LEU A 22 4.76 0.62 -1.29
CA LEU A 22 3.51 0.71 -2.05
C LEU A 22 3.25 2.14 -2.56
N PHE A 23 3.46 3.13 -1.69
CA PHE A 23 3.18 4.53 -1.97
C PHE A 23 4.34 5.22 -2.68
N GLY A 24 5.59 4.82 -2.44
CA GLY A 24 6.78 5.48 -2.98
C GLY A 24 7.19 6.77 -2.26
N CYS A 25 6.49 7.11 -1.17
CA CYS A 25 6.73 8.31 -0.38
C CYS A 25 6.42 8.07 1.10
N SER A 26 6.83 9.00 1.97
CA SER A 26 6.40 8.97 3.38
C SER A 26 4.92 9.33 3.54
N ALA A 27 4.35 9.01 4.71
CA ALA A 27 3.00 9.41 5.06
C ALA A 27 2.82 10.94 5.02
N ASP A 28 3.79 11.71 5.53
CA ASP A 28 3.74 13.18 5.52
C ASP A 28 3.72 13.74 4.08
N GLN A 29 4.58 13.20 3.21
CA GLN A 29 4.63 13.61 1.80
C GLN A 29 3.32 13.30 1.08
N PHE A 30 2.73 12.14 1.35
CA PHE A 30 1.44 11.78 0.78
C PHE A 30 0.32 12.68 1.32
N PHE A 31 0.34 12.99 2.61
CA PHE A 31 -0.63 13.87 3.23
C PHE A 31 -0.59 15.28 2.63
N ASP A 32 0.59 15.87 2.50
CA ASP A 32 0.77 17.18 1.88
C ASP A 32 0.32 17.18 0.41
N PHE A 33 0.61 16.10 -0.34
CA PHE A 33 0.13 15.95 -1.71
C PHE A 33 -1.40 15.85 -1.78
N ALA A 34 -2.01 15.01 -0.94
CA ALA A 34 -3.46 14.81 -0.90
C ALA A 34 -4.24 16.07 -0.50
N ARG A 35 -3.62 16.99 0.26
CA ARG A 35 -4.21 18.31 0.56
C ARG A 35 -4.37 19.18 -0.68
N LEU A 36 -3.45 19.08 -1.62
CA LEU A 36 -3.50 19.83 -2.89
C LEU A 36 -4.36 19.11 -3.94
N HIS A 37 -4.48 17.79 -3.82
CA HIS A 37 -5.18 16.92 -4.77
C HIS A 37 -6.20 16.02 -4.03
N PRO A 38 -7.42 16.51 -3.74
CA PRO A 38 -8.38 15.82 -2.86
C PRO A 38 -8.81 14.42 -3.33
N LEU A 39 -8.72 14.14 -4.63
CA LEU A 39 -9.06 12.84 -5.20
C LEU A 39 -7.94 11.79 -5.07
N SER A 40 -6.76 12.18 -4.57
CA SER A 40 -5.61 11.27 -4.45
C SER A 40 -5.89 10.05 -3.59
N GLY A 41 -6.69 10.19 -2.52
CA GLY A 41 -7.04 9.07 -1.65
C GLY A 41 -7.82 7.97 -2.38
N VAL A 42 -8.77 8.35 -3.24
CA VAL A 42 -9.57 7.41 -4.04
C VAL A 42 -8.73 6.81 -5.16
N ALA A 43 -7.95 7.65 -5.85
CA ALA A 43 -7.09 7.22 -6.94
C ALA A 43 -6.01 6.22 -6.47
N VAL A 44 -5.47 6.36 -5.25
CA VAL A 44 -4.53 5.35 -4.69
C VAL A 44 -5.17 3.97 -4.60
N ASN A 45 -6.45 3.89 -4.24
CA ASN A 45 -7.12 2.60 -4.16
C ASN A 45 -7.18 1.94 -5.54
N GLU A 46 -7.54 2.70 -6.57
CA GLU A 46 -7.58 2.22 -7.96
C GLU A 46 -6.19 1.83 -8.48
N ILE A 47 -5.14 2.58 -8.12
CA ILE A 47 -3.76 2.29 -8.54
C ILE A 47 -3.23 1.00 -7.91
N LEU A 48 -3.56 0.74 -6.64
CA LEU A 48 -3.07 -0.44 -5.92
C LEU A 48 -3.96 -1.66 -6.09
N GLU A 49 -5.20 -1.48 -6.53
CA GLU A 49 -6.12 -2.57 -6.78
C GLU A 49 -5.65 -3.43 -7.96
N GLY A 50 -5.55 -4.74 -7.74
CA GLY A 50 -5.04 -5.69 -8.75
C GLY A 50 -3.53 -5.86 -8.77
N GLU A 51 -2.76 -5.01 -8.07
CA GLU A 51 -1.31 -5.16 -7.98
C GLU A 51 -0.92 -6.39 -7.15
N MET A 52 0.06 -7.14 -7.66
CA MET A 52 0.47 -8.42 -7.06
C MET A 52 1.84 -8.30 -6.39
N PHE A 53 1.92 -8.82 -5.17
CA PHE A 53 3.13 -8.78 -4.36
C PHE A 53 3.44 -10.14 -3.75
N THR A 54 4.73 -10.47 -3.66
CA THR A 54 5.22 -11.42 -2.66
C THR A 54 5.23 -10.72 -1.31
N MET A 55 4.41 -11.18 -0.36
CA MET A 55 4.33 -10.59 0.98
C MET A 55 4.69 -11.59 2.07
N THR A 56 5.44 -11.14 3.07
CA THR A 56 5.68 -11.89 4.31
C THR A 56 4.73 -11.37 5.38
N LEU A 57 3.90 -12.26 5.92
CA LEU A 57 2.93 -11.95 6.96
C LEU A 57 3.40 -12.48 8.32
N SER A 58 3.40 -11.63 9.35
CA SER A 58 3.66 -12.03 10.73
C SER A 58 2.39 -11.99 11.57
N LYS A 59 2.18 -13.07 12.32
CA LYS A 59 1.16 -13.08 13.37
C LYS A 59 1.74 -12.45 14.63
N PRO A 60 0.98 -11.60 15.33
CA PRO A 60 1.37 -11.09 16.64
C PRO A 60 1.54 -12.24 17.64
N LEU A 61 2.56 -12.14 18.49
CA LEU A 61 2.91 -13.14 19.52
C LEU A 61 2.08 -12.99 20.81
N ASN A 62 1.48 -11.82 21.04
CA ASN A 62 0.74 -11.49 22.27
C ASN A 62 -0.78 -11.41 22.02
N CYS A 63 -1.56 -11.95 22.96
CA CYS A 63 -3.01 -12.14 22.92
C CYS A 63 -3.87 -10.90 22.55
N ASP A 64 -3.37 -9.67 22.69
CA ASP A 64 -4.17 -8.46 22.48
C ASP A 64 -4.05 -7.86 21.07
N ALA A 65 -2.97 -8.15 20.35
CA ALA A 65 -2.87 -7.76 18.96
C ALA A 65 -3.44 -8.92 18.13
N GLN A 66 -4.58 -8.72 17.47
CA GLN A 66 -5.18 -9.74 16.59
C GLN A 66 -4.80 -9.54 15.11
N ASN A 67 -4.25 -8.38 14.78
CA ASN A 67 -4.03 -8.01 13.39
C ASN A 67 -2.73 -8.58 12.84
N ILE A 68 -2.85 -9.29 11.71
CA ILE A 68 -1.72 -9.78 10.92
C ILE A 68 -0.98 -8.58 10.33
N ARG A 69 0.36 -8.62 10.38
CA ARG A 69 1.23 -7.52 9.94
C ARG A 69 2.00 -7.93 8.71
N VAL A 70 2.18 -6.99 7.78
CA VAL A 70 3.10 -7.17 6.65
C VAL A 70 4.50 -6.77 7.10
N THR A 71 5.46 -7.68 6.98
CA THR A 71 6.87 -7.45 7.34
C THR A 71 7.78 -7.29 6.13
N SER A 72 7.33 -7.74 4.96
CA SER A 72 7.98 -7.54 3.66
C SER A 72 6.92 -7.51 2.57
N ALA A 73 7.10 -6.67 1.56
CA ALA A 73 6.31 -6.67 0.34
C ALA A 73 7.24 -6.38 -0.84
N VAL A 74 7.23 -7.26 -1.84
CA VAL A 74 8.01 -7.11 -3.07
C VAL A 74 7.05 -7.27 -4.25
N PRO A 75 6.96 -6.28 -5.16
CA PRO A 75 6.13 -6.40 -6.35
C PRO A 75 6.52 -7.61 -7.18
N LEU A 76 5.55 -8.34 -7.72
CA LEU A 76 5.82 -9.41 -8.69
C LEU A 76 6.15 -8.86 -10.07
N SER A 77 5.63 -7.68 -10.39
CA SER A 77 5.86 -6.99 -11.66
C SER A 77 7.08 -6.08 -11.59
N SER A 78 7.98 -6.20 -12.59
CA SER A 78 9.11 -5.28 -12.75
C SER A 78 8.71 -3.90 -13.26
N VAL A 79 7.50 -3.77 -13.80
CA VAL A 79 6.93 -2.49 -14.24
C VAL A 79 6.06 -1.84 -13.17
N PHE A 80 6.00 -2.41 -11.97
CA PHE A 80 5.28 -1.80 -10.85
C PHE A 80 5.81 -0.39 -10.59
N ARG A 81 4.87 0.55 -10.42
CA ARG A 81 5.17 1.93 -10.10
C ARG A 81 4.50 2.30 -8.78
N PRO A 82 5.24 2.87 -7.83
CA PRO A 82 4.65 3.32 -6.58
C PRO A 82 3.54 4.35 -6.81
N ALA A 83 2.52 4.35 -5.94
CA ALA A 83 1.30 5.12 -6.16
C ALA A 83 1.56 6.63 -6.36
N ILE A 84 2.53 7.22 -5.65
CA ILE A 84 2.84 8.64 -5.76
C ILE A 84 3.34 9.04 -7.15
N GLU A 85 4.03 8.15 -7.86
CA GLU A 85 4.54 8.45 -9.19
C GLU A 85 3.41 8.57 -10.19
N VAL A 86 2.47 7.62 -10.14
CA VAL A 86 1.29 7.58 -10.99
C VAL A 86 0.39 8.78 -10.68
N LEU A 87 0.15 9.08 -9.41
CA LEU A 87 -0.63 10.25 -9.00
C LEU A 87 -0.03 11.57 -9.49
N ARG A 88 1.29 11.74 -9.42
CA ARG A 88 1.95 12.95 -9.91
C ARG A 88 1.81 13.12 -11.41
N GLU A 89 1.70 12.05 -12.18
CA GLU A 89 1.46 12.15 -13.63
C GLU A 89 0.05 12.60 -13.95
N PHE A 90 -0.96 12.05 -13.26
CA PHE A 90 -2.35 12.49 -13.43
C PHE A 90 -2.58 13.95 -13.02
N ASN A 91 -1.86 14.43 -12.01
CA ASN A 91 -2.01 15.77 -11.45
C ASN A 91 -0.99 16.81 -11.98
N LYS A 92 -0.24 16.47 -13.04
CA LYS A 92 0.68 17.40 -13.74
C LYS A 92 0.00 18.31 -14.77
N THR A 93 -1.33 18.19 -14.91
CA THR A 93 -2.17 19.02 -15.80
C THR A 93 -2.75 20.18 -15.01
#